data_AF-W9AFN3-F1
#
_entry.id   AF-W9AFN3-F1
#
_cell.length_a   1.000
_cell.length_b   1.000
_cell.length_c   1.000
_cell.angle_alpha   90.00
_cell.angle_beta   90.00
_cell.angle_gamma   90.00
#
_symmetry.space_group_name_H-M   'P 1'
#
loop_
_entity.id
_entity.type
_entity.pdbx_description
1 polymer ?
#
loop_
_entity_poly.entity_id
_entity_poly.type
_entity_poly.pdbx_seq_one_letter_code
_entity_poly.pdbx_strand_id
1 'polypeptide(L)'
;MMNNFIRKSSVAAAILTFLRVYLGYQWLTGGWGKLTGGGFDATGFIQGAINSAGGDHPAVQSWWATFLETVALPNAGLFSFMVMWGEILVGAALILGIFTNFAALMAITMNFAFLFSGTVSTNAQMVLLTVFIIAAGYNAGRFGLDRWVVPFLKNHKPRRNKKEKKELAVA
;
A
#
# COMPACT_ATOMS: atom_id res chain seq x y z
N MET A 1 -2.89 -5.79 26.10
CA MET A 1 -4.07 -4.88 26.16
C MET A 1 -4.23 -4.06 24.87
N MET A 2 -3.20 -3.36 24.38
CA MET A 2 -3.25 -2.53 23.16
C MET A 2 -3.76 -3.26 21.90
N ASN A 3 -3.21 -4.44 21.60
CA ASN A 3 -3.60 -5.21 20.40
C ASN A 3 -5.08 -5.62 20.41
N ASN A 4 -5.64 -5.96 21.57
CA ASN A 4 -7.06 -6.29 21.69
C ASN A 4 -7.95 -5.06 21.48
N PHE A 5 -7.53 -3.89 21.95
CA PHE A 5 -8.25 -2.63 21.72
C PHE A 5 -8.29 -2.30 20.23
N ILE A 6 -7.14 -2.26 19.56
CA ILE A 6 -7.03 -1.89 18.14
C ILE A 6 -7.78 -2.90 17.23
N ARG A 7 -7.80 -4.18 17.58
CA ARG A 7 -8.42 -5.24 16.76
C ARG A 7 -9.90 -5.53 17.05
N LYS A 8 -10.45 -5.08 18.17
CA LYS A 8 -11.84 -5.44 18.56
C LYS A 8 -12.74 -4.23 18.87
N SER A 9 -12.17 -3.10 19.27
CA SER A 9 -12.95 -1.92 19.66
C SER A 9 -13.61 -1.26 18.45
N SER A 10 -14.89 -0.90 18.60
CA SER A 10 -15.64 -0.11 17.60
C SER A 10 -15.14 1.33 17.53
N VAL A 11 -14.72 1.91 18.66
CA VAL A 11 -14.13 3.25 18.72
C VAL A 11 -12.80 3.29 17.97
N ALA A 12 -11.94 2.28 18.18
CA ALA A 12 -10.70 2.17 17.43
C ALA A 12 -10.96 2.02 15.93
N ALA A 13 -11.96 1.23 15.53
CA ALA A 13 -12.35 1.09 14.13
C ALA A 13 -12.83 2.42 13.51
N ALA A 14 -13.57 3.25 14.25
CA ALA A 14 -14.01 4.55 13.79
C ALA A 14 -12.82 5.49 13.56
N ILE A 15 -11.91 5.60 14.53
CA ILE A 15 -10.67 6.40 14.40
C ILE A 15 -9.85 5.93 13.21
N LEU A 16 -9.63 4.61 13.08
CA LEU A 16 -8.90 4.03 11.96
C LEU A 16 -9.56 4.30 10.62
N THR A 17 -10.89 4.43 10.57
CA THR A 17 -11.61 4.79 9.35
C THR A 17 -11.29 6.21 8.91
N PHE A 18 -11.24 7.17 9.85
CA PHE A 18 -10.79 8.54 9.53
C PHE A 18 -9.35 8.56 9.03
N LEU A 19 -8.44 7.84 9.70
CA LEU A 19 -7.05 7.72 9.27
C LEU A 19 -6.92 7.06 7.89
N ARG A 20 -7.73 6.03 7.63
CA ARG A 20 -7.79 5.32 6.35
C ARG A 20 -8.24 6.23 5.22
N VAL A 21 -9.30 7.00 5.43
CA VAL A 21 -9.81 7.96 4.43
C VAL A 21 -8.81 9.08 4.20
N TYR A 22 -8.17 9.61 5.25
CA TYR A 22 -7.10 10.60 5.12
C TYR A 22 -5.93 10.09 4.29
N LEU A 23 -5.41 8.89 4.60
CA LEU A 23 -4.33 8.27 3.82
C LEU A 23 -4.76 8.04 2.38
N GLY A 24 -5.97 7.51 2.17
CA GLY A 24 -6.50 7.29 0.84
C GLY A 24 -6.63 8.58 0.04
N TYR A 25 -7.03 9.68 0.67
CA TYR A 25 -7.08 11.00 0.04
C TYR A 25 -5.69 11.51 -0.37
N GLN A 26 -4.67 11.36 0.48
CA GLN A 26 -3.29 11.75 0.14
C GLN A 26 -2.79 10.99 -1.08
N TRP A 27 -2.98 9.67 -1.10
CA TRP A 27 -2.61 8.83 -2.25
C TRP A 27 -3.38 9.19 -3.51
N LEU A 28 -4.69 9.36 -3.42
CA LEU A 28 -5.52 9.68 -4.57
C LEU A 28 -5.16 11.04 -5.16
N THR A 29 -4.90 12.04 -4.30
CA THR A 29 -4.50 13.39 -4.74
C THR A 29 -3.14 13.37 -5.43
N GLY A 30 -2.17 12.64 -4.88
CA GLY A 30 -0.84 12.48 -5.49
C GLY A 30 -0.91 11.79 -6.86
N GLY A 31 -1.62 10.67 -6.94
CA GLY A 31 -1.81 9.92 -8.17
C GLY A 31 -2.62 10.69 -9.23
N TRP A 32 -3.66 11.41 -8.80
CA TRP A 32 -4.46 12.25 -9.68
C TRP A 32 -3.63 13.38 -10.28
N GLY A 33 -2.83 14.08 -9.47
CA GLY A 33 -1.94 15.13 -9.96
C GLY A 33 -0.93 14.61 -10.98
N LYS A 34 -0.41 13.40 -10.78
CA LYS A 34 0.48 12.69 -11.71
C LYS A 34 -0.21 12.34 -13.04
N LEU A 35 -1.48 11.95 -12.99
CA LEU A 35 -2.26 11.61 -14.17
C LEU A 35 -2.65 12.85 -14.98
N THR A 36 -3.12 13.91 -14.33
CA THR A 36 -3.58 15.14 -15.00
C THR A 36 -2.43 16.07 -15.40
N GLY A 37 -1.24 15.89 -14.84
CA GLY A 37 -0.06 16.74 -15.07
C GLY A 37 0.69 16.50 -16.39
N GLY A 38 0.13 15.73 -17.33
CA GLY A 38 0.77 15.46 -18.63
C GLY A 38 1.57 14.16 -18.71
N GLY A 39 1.41 13.26 -17.73
CA GLY A 39 2.10 11.97 -17.66
C GLY A 39 3.27 12.01 -16.68
N PHE A 40 3.18 11.26 -15.60
CA PHE A 40 4.25 11.13 -14.62
C PHE A 40 5.43 10.34 -15.20
N ASP A 41 6.63 10.91 -15.09
CA ASP A 41 7.90 10.25 -15.39
C ASP A 41 8.77 10.18 -14.14
N ALA A 42 9.05 8.96 -13.69
CA ALA A 42 9.88 8.67 -12.52
C ALA A 42 11.37 8.82 -12.81
N THR A 43 11.81 8.96 -14.07
CA THR A 43 13.24 8.98 -14.44
C THR A 43 14.00 10.07 -13.68
N GLY A 44 13.47 11.30 -13.68
CA GLY A 44 14.08 12.41 -12.94
C GLY A 44 14.12 12.19 -11.43
N PHE A 45 13.07 11.59 -10.88
CA PHE A 45 13.01 11.23 -9.46
C PHE A 45 14.06 10.16 -9.10
N ILE A 46 14.15 9.10 -9.90
CA ILE A 46 15.12 8.01 -9.71
C ILE A 46 16.55 8.54 -9.81
N GLN A 47 16.85 9.36 -10.82
CA GLN A 47 18.18 9.94 -11.00
C GLN A 47 18.54 10.87 -9.83
N GLY A 48 17.59 11.69 -9.35
CA GLY A 48 17.78 12.53 -8.18
C GLY A 48 18.10 11.74 -6.91
N ALA A 49 17.44 10.59 -6.72
CA ALA A 49 17.69 9.69 -5.61
C ALA A 49 19.06 9.00 -5.70
N ILE A 50 19.49 8.56 -6.90
CA ILE A 50 20.84 8.02 -7.13
C ILE A 50 21.90 9.07 -6.78
N ASN A 51 21.73 10.30 -7.25
CA ASN A 51 22.68 11.39 -7.00
C ASN A 51 22.77 11.74 -5.51
N SER A 52 21.66 11.54 -4.77
CA SER A 52 21.57 11.78 -3.32
C SER A 52 22.24 10.68 -2.47
N ALA A 53 22.83 9.66 -3.11
CA ALA A 53 23.66 8.65 -2.45
C ALA A 53 25.16 9.02 -2.39
N GLY A 54 25.56 10.15 -2.98
CA GLY A 54 26.92 10.70 -2.89
C GLY A 54 27.09 11.73 -1.77
N GLY A 55 28.35 12.12 -1.52
CA GLY A 55 28.73 13.14 -0.52
C GLY A 55 28.97 12.60 0.89
N ASP A 56 29.30 13.50 1.83
CA ASP A 56 29.70 13.15 3.21
C ASP A 56 28.52 12.70 4.09
N HIS A 57 27.29 13.10 3.74
CA HIS A 57 26.06 12.74 4.43
C HIS A 57 24.98 12.31 3.42
N PRO A 58 25.09 11.10 2.85
CA PRO A 58 24.18 10.66 1.80
C PRO A 58 22.76 10.50 2.36
N ALA A 59 21.78 11.11 1.70
CA ALA A 59 20.37 10.99 2.04
C ALA A 59 19.77 9.65 1.57
N VAL A 60 20.41 9.01 0.58
CA VAL A 60 20.04 7.70 0.04
C VAL A 60 21.15 6.69 0.31
N GLN A 61 20.79 5.51 0.80
CA GLN A 61 21.75 4.45 1.09
C GLN A 61 22.27 3.83 -0.21
N SER A 62 23.58 3.50 -0.26
CA SER A 62 24.22 3.01 -1.49
C SER A 62 23.57 1.74 -2.04
N TRP A 63 23.12 0.81 -1.19
CA TRP A 63 22.43 -0.41 -1.65
C TRP A 63 21.12 -0.10 -2.38
N TRP A 64 20.39 0.94 -1.94
CA TRP A 64 19.17 1.39 -2.61
C TRP A 64 19.50 2.10 -3.92
N ALA A 65 20.54 2.94 -3.93
CA ALA A 65 21.04 3.57 -5.15
C ALA A 65 21.44 2.55 -6.22
N THR A 66 22.12 1.47 -5.84
CA THR A 66 22.44 0.37 -6.76
C THR A 66 21.20 -0.28 -7.35
N PHE A 67 20.15 -0.54 -6.54
CA PHE A 67 18.88 -1.03 -7.06
C PHE A 67 18.23 -0.03 -8.02
N LEU A 68 18.26 1.26 -7.67
CA LEU A 68 17.72 2.32 -8.51
C LEU A 68 18.44 2.38 -9.86
N GLU A 69 19.76 2.29 -9.88
CA GLU A 69 20.58 2.36 -11.08
C GLU A 69 20.45 1.10 -11.96
N THR A 70 20.43 -0.09 -11.36
CA THR A 70 20.48 -1.35 -12.10
C THR A 70 19.11 -1.89 -12.50
N VAL A 71 18.05 -1.56 -11.73
CA VAL A 71 16.70 -2.08 -11.94
C VAL A 71 15.71 -0.97 -12.23
N ALA A 72 15.65 0.06 -11.39
CA ALA A 72 14.57 1.05 -11.50
C ALA A 72 14.74 1.97 -12.71
N LEU A 73 15.97 2.45 -12.96
CA LEU A 73 16.27 3.39 -14.04
C LEU A 73 16.10 2.77 -15.44
N PRO A 74 16.61 1.55 -15.74
CA PRO A 74 16.35 0.89 -17.03
C PRO A 74 14.87 0.57 -17.26
N ASN A 75 14.09 0.41 -16.18
CA ASN A 75 12.66 0.13 -16.22
C ASN A 75 11.81 1.34 -15.79
N ALA A 76 12.30 2.57 -15.93
CA ALA A 76 11.66 3.76 -15.36
C ALA A 76 10.21 3.95 -15.88
N GLY A 77 9.92 3.59 -17.13
CA GLY A 77 8.56 3.62 -17.67
C GLY A 77 7.59 2.69 -16.93
N LEU A 78 8.04 1.49 -16.55
CA LEU A 78 7.24 0.55 -15.75
C LEU A 78 7.00 1.10 -14.35
N PHE A 79 8.03 1.62 -13.68
CA PHE A 79 7.88 2.22 -12.35
C PHE A 79 7.00 3.46 -12.38
N SER A 80 7.09 4.29 -13.43
CA SER A 80 6.21 5.44 -13.64
C SER A 80 4.75 5.02 -13.72
N PHE A 81 4.45 4.00 -14.53
CA PHE A 81 3.11 3.44 -14.64
C PHE A 81 2.62 2.84 -13.32
N MET A 82 3.45 2.01 -12.66
CA MET A 82 3.11 1.35 -11.40
C MET A 82 2.85 2.34 -10.27
N VAL A 83 3.68 3.38 -10.14
CA VAL A 83 3.48 4.43 -9.14
C VAL A 83 2.21 5.19 -9.44
N MET A 84 2.04 5.72 -10.66
CA MET A 84 0.87 6.53 -11.00
C MET A 84 -0.45 5.79 -10.76
N TRP A 85 -0.59 4.56 -11.25
CA TRP A 85 -1.81 3.76 -11.03
C TRP A 85 -1.89 3.21 -9.61
N GLY A 86 -0.75 2.85 -9.02
CA GLY A 86 -0.68 2.37 -7.64
C GLY A 86 -1.25 3.40 -6.67
N GLU A 87 -0.86 4.67 -6.79
CA GLU A 87 -1.35 5.75 -5.94
C GLU A 87 -2.87 5.95 -6.07
N ILE A 88 -3.40 5.94 -7.30
CA ILE A 88 -4.84 6.11 -7.54
C ILE A 88 -5.63 4.91 -6.99
N LEU A 89 -5.21 3.69 -7.33
CA LEU A 89 -5.93 2.47 -6.96
C LEU A 89 -5.88 2.23 -5.45
N VAL A 90 -4.72 2.42 -4.83
CA VAL A 90 -4.56 2.32 -3.37
C VAL A 90 -5.35 3.42 -2.67
N GLY A 91 -5.30 4.66 -3.18
CA GLY A 91 -6.08 5.77 -2.65
C GLY A 91 -7.57 5.48 -2.64
N ALA A 92 -8.11 5.04 -3.78
CA ALA A 92 -9.51 4.68 -3.92
C ALA A 92 -9.89 3.48 -3.03
N ALA A 93 -9.07 2.43 -3.01
CA ALA A 93 -9.31 1.24 -2.19
C ALA A 93 -9.33 1.57 -0.70
N LEU A 94 -8.43 2.44 -0.22
CA LEU A 94 -8.41 2.91 1.16
C LEU A 94 -9.62 3.79 1.48
N ILE A 95 -10.03 4.72 0.62
CA ILE A 95 -11.21 5.57 0.88
C ILE A 95 -12.46 4.68 1.00
N LEU A 96 -12.70 3.85 0.00
CA LEU A 96 -13.85 2.94 -0.07
C LEU A 96 -13.80 1.84 1.00
N GLY A 97 -12.61 1.53 1.50
CA GLY A 97 -12.38 0.41 2.42
C GLY A 97 -12.63 -0.93 1.75
N ILE A 98 -12.17 -1.10 0.50
CA ILE A 98 -12.16 -2.36 -0.25
C ILE A 98 -10.74 -2.92 -0.21
N PHE A 99 -10.59 -4.17 0.21
CA PHE A 99 -9.33 -4.84 0.45
C PHE A 99 -8.37 -4.02 1.35
N THR A 100 -8.88 -3.45 2.44
CA THR A 100 -8.19 -2.43 3.26
C THR A 100 -6.77 -2.84 3.66
N ASN A 101 -6.56 -4.07 4.14
CA ASN A 101 -5.22 -4.51 4.54
C ASN A 101 -4.26 -4.67 3.35
N PHE A 102 -4.77 -5.12 2.21
CA PHE A 102 -3.96 -5.25 1.01
C PHE A 102 -3.61 -3.87 0.45
N ALA A 103 -4.57 -2.95 0.39
CA ALA A 103 -4.33 -1.56 0.01
C ALA A 103 -3.33 -0.90 0.96
N ALA A 104 -3.42 -1.12 2.27
CA ALA A 104 -2.47 -0.63 3.25
C ALA A 104 -1.06 -1.22 3.08
N LEU A 105 -0.95 -2.50 2.70
CA LEU A 105 0.33 -3.12 2.37
C LEU A 105 0.95 -2.49 1.12
N MET A 106 0.18 -2.28 0.07
CA MET A 106 0.68 -1.63 -1.14
C MET A 106 1.07 -0.16 -0.88
N ALA A 107 0.26 0.55 -0.08
CA ALA A 107 0.58 1.90 0.39
C ALA A 107 1.93 1.94 1.10
N ILE A 108 2.14 1.08 2.10
CA ILE A 108 3.36 1.12 2.90
C ILE A 108 4.59 0.76 2.05
N THR A 109 4.47 -0.17 1.09
CA THR A 109 5.56 -0.52 0.15
C THR A 109 5.97 0.67 -0.71
N MET A 110 5.02 1.39 -1.31
CA MET A 110 5.33 2.58 -2.11
C MET A 110 5.93 3.69 -1.24
N ASN A 111 5.38 3.91 -0.03
CA ASN A 111 5.92 4.88 0.91
C ASN A 111 7.38 4.58 1.29
N PHE A 112 7.72 3.30 1.54
CA PHE A 112 9.10 2.91 1.80
C PHE A 112 10.00 3.13 0.59
N ALA A 113 9.54 2.85 -0.63
CA ALA A 113 10.30 3.15 -1.84
C ALA A 113 10.62 4.66 -1.96
N PHE A 114 9.67 5.54 -1.62
CA PHE A 114 9.89 6.98 -1.59
C PHE A 114 10.82 7.44 -0.45
N LEU A 115 10.68 6.85 0.74
CA LEU A 115 11.55 7.12 1.89
C LEU A 115 13.00 6.73 1.61
N PHE A 116 13.22 5.53 1.08
CA PHE A 116 14.56 5.08 0.70
C PHE A 116 15.17 5.91 -0.43
N SER A 117 14.32 6.53 -1.25
CA SER A 117 14.73 7.48 -2.30
C SER A 117 14.95 8.91 -1.78
N GLY A 118 14.93 9.14 -0.46
CA GLY A 118 15.30 10.41 0.17
C GLY A 118 14.14 11.36 0.48
N THR A 119 12.90 10.98 0.21
CA THR A 119 11.72 11.84 0.49
C THR A 119 11.08 11.52 1.83
N VAL A 120 11.56 12.17 2.90
CA VAL A 120 11.19 11.77 4.27
C VAL A 120 9.93 12.45 4.82
N SER A 121 9.67 13.71 4.45
CA SER A 121 8.75 14.61 5.16
C SER A 121 7.36 14.02 5.48
N THR A 122 6.43 14.03 4.53
CA THR A 122 5.06 13.55 4.71
C THR A 122 4.99 12.03 4.68
N ASN A 123 5.90 11.38 3.95
CA ASN A 123 5.95 9.93 3.78
C ASN A 123 6.17 9.19 5.12
N ALA A 124 7.03 9.69 6.00
CA ALA A 124 7.26 9.07 7.31
C ALA A 124 5.99 9.06 8.18
N GLN A 125 5.21 10.14 8.13
CA GLN A 125 3.91 10.22 8.82
C GLN A 125 2.91 9.24 8.22
N MET A 126 2.86 9.13 6.89
CA MET A 126 1.97 8.19 6.20
C MET A 126 2.30 6.72 6.54
N VAL A 127 3.58 6.36 6.64
CA VAL A 127 4.02 5.03 7.10
C VAL A 127 3.49 4.75 8.50
N LEU A 128 3.67 5.67 9.45
CA LEU A 128 3.23 5.50 10.82
C LEU A 128 1.72 5.22 10.89
N LEU A 129 0.92 6.01 10.20
CA LEU A 129 -0.54 5.83 10.14
C LEU A 129 -0.91 4.50 9.47
N THR A 130 -0.19 4.10 8.43
CA THR A 130 -0.44 2.85 7.70
C THR A 130 -0.14 1.62 8.56
N VAL A 131 0.89 1.67 9.41
CA VAL A 131 1.20 0.58 10.38
C VAL A 131 0.03 0.33 11.32
N PHE A 132 -0.65 1.38 11.81
CA PHE A 132 -1.83 1.20 12.67
C PHE A 132 -3.00 0.53 11.93
N ILE A 133 -3.20 0.86 10.64
CA ILE A 133 -4.20 0.20 9.80
C ILE A 133 -3.88 -1.28 9.63
N ILE A 134 -2.64 -1.63 9.30
CA ILE A 134 -2.20 -3.01 9.13
C ILE A 134 -2.33 -3.79 10.45
N ALA A 135 -1.93 -3.20 11.57
CA ALA A 135 -1.99 -3.84 12.89
C ALA A 135 -3.42 -4.15 13.34
N ALA A 136 -4.39 -3.30 12.96
CA ALA A 136 -5.81 -3.47 13.23
C ALA A 136 -6.46 -4.61 12.42
N GLY A 137 -5.85 -4.99 11.29
CA GLY A 137 -6.29 -6.11 10.47
C GLY A 137 -7.76 -5.98 10.08
N TYR A 138 -8.55 -7.00 10.37
CA TYR A 138 -9.97 -7.04 9.99
C TYR A 138 -10.81 -5.89 10.59
N ASN A 139 -10.35 -5.27 11.68
CA ASN A 139 -11.06 -4.16 12.32
C ASN A 139 -10.91 -2.84 11.54
N ALA A 140 -9.84 -2.67 10.75
CA ALA A 140 -9.64 -1.49 9.91
C ALA A 140 -10.66 -1.39 8.76
N GLY A 141 -11.12 -2.54 8.26
CA GLY A 141 -12.17 -2.63 7.24
C GLY A 141 -13.60 -2.64 7.80
N ARG A 142 -13.78 -2.50 9.13
CA ARG A 142 -15.10 -2.66 9.77
C ARG A 142 -16.14 -1.65 9.29
N PHE A 143 -15.72 -0.40 9.07
CA PHE A 143 -16.53 0.65 8.47
C PHE A 143 -16.04 0.93 7.03
N GLY A 144 -15.96 -0.13 6.23
CA GLY A 144 -15.62 -0.08 4.81
C GLY A 144 -16.44 -1.11 4.05
N LEU A 145 -16.35 -1.07 2.72
CA LEU A 145 -17.02 -2.03 1.84
C LEU A 145 -16.50 -3.47 2.03
N ASP A 146 -15.36 -3.67 2.68
CA ASP A 146 -14.85 -4.97 3.14
C ASP A 146 -15.88 -5.80 3.90
N ARG A 147 -16.79 -5.14 4.62
CA ARG A 147 -17.89 -5.82 5.32
C ARG A 147 -18.83 -6.57 4.37
N TRP A 148 -18.96 -6.12 3.13
CA TRP A 148 -19.82 -6.74 2.11
C TRP A 148 -19.02 -7.58 1.12
N VAL A 149 -17.85 -7.09 0.71
CA VAL A 149 -16.98 -7.76 -0.28
C VAL A 149 -16.44 -9.08 0.25
N VAL A 150 -15.98 -9.14 1.51
CA VAL A 150 -15.34 -10.36 2.02
C VAL A 150 -16.32 -11.53 2.22
N PRO A 151 -17.53 -11.34 2.79
CA PRO A 151 -18.53 -12.40 2.84
C PRO A 151 -18.99 -12.86 1.45
N PHE A 152 -19.15 -11.93 0.51
CA PHE A 152 -19.54 -12.26 -0.86
C PHE A 152 -18.53 -13.19 -1.54
N LEU A 153 -17.23 -12.87 -1.44
CA LEU A 153 -16.14 -13.72 -1.96
C LEU A 153 -16.06 -15.08 -1.25
N LYS A 154 -16.37 -15.13 0.05
CA LYS A 154 -16.32 -16.37 0.84
C LYS A 154 -17.46 -17.33 0.49
N ASN A 155 -18.64 -16.79 0.15
CA ASN A 155 -19.82 -17.56 -0.22
C ASN A 155 -19.79 -18.09 -1.67
N HIS A 156 -18.98 -17.48 -2.55
CA HIS A 156 -18.83 -17.90 -3.95
C HIS A 156 -17.62 -18.81 -4.20
N LYS A 157 -16.88 -19.21 -3.16
CA LYS A 157 -15.88 -20.28 -3.33
C LYS A 157 -16.63 -21.60 -3.54
N PRO A 158 -16.38 -22.35 -4.64
CA PRO A 158 -16.98 -23.66 -4.81
C PRO A 158 -16.60 -24.50 -3.60
N ARG A 159 -17.60 -24.93 -2.83
CA ARG A 159 -17.43 -25.88 -1.74
C ARG A 159 -16.82 -27.14 -2.35
N ARG A 160 -15.50 -27.27 -2.28
CA ARG A 160 -14.82 -28.52 -2.62
C ARG A 160 -15.36 -29.58 -1.65
N ASN A 161 -16.25 -30.42 -2.16
CA ASN A 161 -16.94 -31.44 -1.39
C ASN A 161 -15.87 -32.35 -0.76
N LYS A 162 -15.84 -32.44 0.57
CA LYS A 162 -14.92 -33.31 1.31
C LYS A 162 -15.04 -34.81 0.93
N LYS A 163 -16.04 -35.20 0.12
CA LYS A 163 -16.21 -36.57 -0.39
C LYS A 163 -15.11 -37.00 -1.36
N GLU A 164 -14.63 -36.15 -2.27
CA GLU A 164 -13.60 -36.54 -3.27
C GLU A 164 -12.23 -36.88 -2.66
N LYS A 165 -11.86 -36.26 -1.52
CA LYS A 165 -10.59 -36.59 -0.85
C LYS A 165 -10.59 -37.97 -0.20
N LYS A 166 -11.75 -38.58 0.04
CA LYS A 166 -11.84 -39.91 0.65
C LYS A 166 -11.72 -41.02 -0.40
N GLU A 167 -12.11 -40.75 -1.65
CA GLU A 167 -11.94 -41.70 -2.76
C GLU A 167 -10.52 -41.66 -3.33
N LEU A 168 -9.91 -40.48 -3.46
CA LEU A 168 -8.52 -40.32 -3.94
C LEU A 168 -7.43 -40.75 -2.93
N ALA A 169 -7.79 -40.96 -1.66
CA ALA A 169 -6.87 -41.46 -0.64
C ALA A 169 -7.01 -42.97 -0.41
N VAL A 170 -7.98 -43.61 -1.09
CA VAL A 170 -8.28 -45.05 -1.01
C VAL A 170 -8.03 -45.75 -2.36
N ALA A 171 -7.88 -44.99 -3.46
CA ALA A 171 -7.35 -45.44 -4.74
C ALA A 171 -5.82 -45.30 -4.78
#